data_AF-A0A965CUZ6-F1
#
_entry.id   AF-A0A965CUZ6-F1
#
_cell.length_a   1.000
_cell.length_b   1.000
_cell.length_c   1.000
_cell.angle_alpha   90.00
_cell.angle_beta   90.00
_cell.angle_gamma   90.00
#
_symmetry.space_group_name_H-M   'P 1'
#
loop_
_entity.id
_entity.type
_entity.pdbx_description
1 polymer ?
#
loop_
_entity_poly.entity_id
_entity_poly.type
_entity_poly.pdbx_seq_one_letter_code
_entity_poly.pdbx_strand_id
1 'polypeptide(L)'
;MALRAVERASSAVSVMNAFSCGSRSAMRLSRASVYSSGESLRVAISFAASAMVRKCRSACMVGECYTQISRSRHCCGRGRIPHCPVLGSHHAILQGCNAMSSVLPGAATQYVYDFSLLDRVPEGPTSARVDAKRLLSGPTLATGKSSTVGAVLTGKHLIVTLGRQARGSGAKAHTHPNEQINYIVQGVMTGEIEGEQVFAPVGTLLHTPSRAVHTGMACPDEDLVFFAMKDTRHGIVGPPVDGKYNGPNFLPGFGTRADEPLQSTAQLISACRGDTAGEKTRYIYDFAQLAEKAGRTSSARVTPGISSGIWSGDLVTGETLHVARMRAAGGQPGAAHSHPNEQFVFVAEGEIVAEIDGAVHRVARHCALHVPPEVPHRLGTAGEDALIVVLQDTRHAFAG
;
A
#
# COMPACT_ATOMS: atom_id res chain seq x y z
N MET A 1 46.49 -31.70 -50.30
CA MET A 1 45.02 -31.51 -50.29
C MET A 1 44.76 -30.14 -49.68
N ALA A 2 44.68 -29.09 -50.50
CA ALA A 2 43.45 -28.58 -51.15
C ALA A 2 42.58 -27.79 -50.13
N LEU A 3 42.69 -26.47 -49.96
CA LEU A 3 42.45 -25.29 -50.85
C LEU A 3 40.97 -24.85 -50.97
N ARG A 4 40.70 -23.62 -50.47
CA ARG A 4 39.63 -22.66 -50.86
C ARG A 4 38.18 -23.09 -50.49
N ALA A 5 37.18 -22.21 -50.46
CA ALA A 5 37.11 -20.80 -50.86
C ALA A 5 36.27 -19.92 -49.90
N VAL A 6 36.47 -18.59 -50.02
CA VAL A 6 35.54 -17.54 -49.56
C VAL A 6 34.62 -17.19 -50.72
N GLU A 7 33.34 -16.89 -50.47
CA GLU A 7 32.57 -16.08 -51.42
C GLU A 7 31.52 -15.20 -50.74
N ARG A 8 31.57 -13.89 -51.07
CA ARG A 8 30.47 -12.93 -50.90
C ARG A 8 29.85 -12.74 -52.29
N ALA A 9 28.54 -12.55 -52.37
CA ALA A 9 27.91 -11.93 -53.52
C ALA A 9 26.81 -10.95 -53.07
N SER A 10 26.80 -9.77 -53.68
CA SER A 10 25.77 -8.74 -53.49
C SER A 10 25.35 -8.22 -54.86
N SER A 11 24.04 -8.12 -55.08
CA SER A 11 23.41 -7.41 -56.21
C SER A 11 21.92 -7.22 -55.84
N ALA A 12 21.35 -6.03 -55.67
CA ALA A 12 21.30 -4.83 -56.52
C ALA A 12 20.41 -5.03 -57.76
N VAL A 13 19.13 -4.63 -57.70
CA VAL A 13 18.53 -3.35 -58.18
C VAL A 13 18.01 -3.40 -59.63
N SER A 14 16.68 -3.23 -59.81
CA SER A 14 15.98 -2.36 -60.80
C SER A 14 14.46 -2.60 -60.62
N VAL A 15 13.56 -1.68 -60.26
CA VAL A 15 13.18 -0.33 -60.77
C VAL A 15 12.31 -0.35 -62.04
N MET A 16 10.99 -0.10 -61.85
CA MET A 16 10.06 0.79 -62.59
C MET A 16 8.69 0.73 -61.88
N ASN A 17 8.09 1.82 -61.37
CA ASN A 17 7.35 2.91 -62.04
C ASN A 17 6.06 2.44 -62.78
N ALA A 18 4.88 3.07 -62.66
CA ALA A 18 4.43 4.25 -61.89
C ALA A 18 2.87 4.36 -61.89
N PHE A 19 2.33 5.47 -61.33
CA PHE A 19 0.92 5.96 -61.38
C PHE A 19 -0.14 5.23 -60.49
N SER A 20 -1.17 5.88 -59.92
CA SER A 20 -1.63 7.29 -60.02
C SER A 20 -2.25 7.86 -58.72
N CYS A 21 -2.46 9.18 -58.74
CA CYS A 21 -3.16 10.01 -57.74
C CYS A 21 -4.57 9.51 -57.34
N GLY A 22 -4.98 9.74 -56.10
CA GLY A 22 -6.36 9.45 -55.63
C GLY A 22 -6.66 9.90 -54.21
N SER A 23 -6.95 11.19 -54.01
CA SER A 23 -7.39 11.73 -52.71
C SER A 23 -8.78 11.22 -52.31
N ARG A 24 -8.94 10.74 -51.07
CA ARG A 24 -10.23 10.76 -50.34
C ARG A 24 -10.03 10.64 -48.84
N SER A 25 -10.53 11.62 -48.08
CA SER A 25 -10.57 11.59 -46.63
C SER A 25 -11.49 10.47 -46.14
N ALA A 26 -11.01 9.63 -45.22
CA ALA A 26 -11.81 8.63 -44.53
C ALA A 26 -11.57 8.73 -43.02
N MET A 27 -12.60 9.12 -42.27
CA MET A 27 -12.60 9.03 -40.82
C MET A 27 -12.37 7.56 -40.40
N ARG A 28 -11.26 7.27 -39.73
CA ARG A 28 -11.15 6.04 -38.93
C ARG A 28 -11.67 6.30 -37.52
N LEU A 29 -12.89 5.84 -37.28
CA LEU A 29 -13.44 5.67 -35.95
C LEU A 29 -12.52 4.74 -35.15
N SER A 30 -11.86 5.27 -34.13
CA SER A 30 -11.15 4.47 -33.13
C SER A 30 -12.16 3.65 -32.33
N ARG A 31 -12.13 2.32 -32.47
CA ARG A 31 -12.81 1.41 -31.53
C ARG A 31 -12.16 1.53 -30.16
N ALA A 32 -12.77 2.33 -29.28
CA ALA A 32 -12.46 2.29 -27.85
C ALA A 32 -13.08 1.01 -27.26
N SER A 33 -12.26 -0.04 -27.12
CA SER A 33 -12.66 -1.27 -26.43
C SER A 33 -12.71 -1.01 -24.93
N VAL A 34 -13.88 -0.60 -24.42
CA VAL A 34 -14.11 -0.42 -22.98
C VAL A 34 -14.23 -1.78 -22.31
N TYR A 35 -13.14 -2.27 -21.71
CA TYR A 35 -13.21 -3.32 -20.70
C TYR A 35 -13.52 -2.67 -19.34
N SER A 36 -14.78 -2.75 -18.91
CA SER A 36 -15.21 -2.38 -17.56
C SER A 36 -15.47 -3.65 -16.75
N SER A 37 -14.68 -3.90 -15.71
CA SER A 37 -15.07 -4.82 -14.64
C SER A 37 -16.23 -4.22 -13.83
N GLY A 38 -17.08 -5.09 -13.26
CA GLY A 38 -18.45 -4.76 -12.86
C GLY A 38 -18.65 -3.79 -11.69
N GLU A 39 -17.59 -3.32 -11.02
CA GLU A 39 -17.72 -2.44 -9.85
C GLU A 39 -17.63 -0.94 -10.19
N SER A 40 -16.99 -0.57 -11.31
CA SER A 40 -16.75 0.84 -11.68
C SER A 40 -18.03 1.63 -12.00
N LEU A 41 -19.12 0.96 -12.35
CA LEU A 41 -20.36 1.62 -12.79
C LEU A 41 -21.14 2.28 -11.65
N ARG A 42 -20.98 1.82 -10.39
CA ARG A 42 -21.71 2.36 -9.23
C ARG A 42 -21.18 3.73 -8.77
N VAL A 43 -19.90 4.00 -8.97
CA VAL A 43 -19.27 5.28 -8.56
C VAL A 43 -19.65 6.42 -9.52
N ALA A 44 -19.69 6.15 -10.82
CA ALA A 44 -20.00 7.17 -11.84
C ALA A 44 -21.42 7.77 -11.70
N ILE A 45 -22.41 6.96 -11.29
CA ILE A 45 -23.81 7.41 -11.13
C ILE A 45 -23.96 8.37 -9.92
N SER A 46 -23.17 8.20 -8.87
CA SER A 46 -23.24 9.06 -7.67
C SER A 46 -22.66 10.47 -7.91
N PHE A 47 -21.59 10.57 -8.72
CA PHE A 47 -20.98 11.88 -9.04
C PHE A 47 -21.87 12.77 -9.92
N ALA A 48 -22.64 12.20 -10.84
CA ALA A 48 -23.57 12.96 -11.70
C ALA A 48 -24.68 13.65 -10.89
N ALA A 49 -25.23 12.97 -9.87
CA ALA A 49 -26.28 13.52 -9.01
C ALA A 49 -25.82 14.72 -8.16
N SER A 50 -24.58 14.69 -7.67
CA SER A 50 -24.02 15.77 -6.84
C SER A 50 -23.65 17.05 -7.62
N ALA A 51 -23.35 16.93 -8.91
CA ALA A 51 -22.98 18.07 -9.76
C ALA A 51 -24.19 18.96 -10.12
N MET A 52 -25.40 18.40 -10.16
CA MET A 52 -26.60 19.12 -10.62
C MET A 52 -27.23 20.01 -9.53
N VAL A 53 -26.95 19.75 -8.25
CA VAL A 53 -27.54 20.48 -7.10
C VAL A 53 -26.80 21.79 -6.78
N ARG A 54 -25.55 21.97 -7.23
CA ARG A 54 -24.72 23.14 -6.85
C ARG A 54 -24.84 24.36 -7.76
N LYS A 55 -25.65 24.33 -8.82
CA LYS A 55 -25.69 25.39 -9.85
C LYS A 55 -26.84 26.42 -9.73
N CYS A 56 -27.56 26.44 -8.60
CA CYS A 56 -28.70 27.34 -8.35
C CYS A 56 -28.55 28.27 -7.12
N ARG A 57 -27.33 28.57 -6.65
CA ARG A 57 -27.11 29.54 -5.54
C ARG A 57 -25.93 30.48 -5.80
N SER A 58 -26.08 31.40 -6.75
CA SER A 58 -25.19 32.56 -6.91
C SER A 58 -25.83 33.70 -7.73
N ALA A 59 -26.92 34.28 -7.23
CA ALA A 59 -27.50 35.52 -7.75
C ALA A 59 -28.41 36.21 -6.71
N CYS A 60 -27.84 37.13 -5.93
CA CYS A 60 -28.42 38.39 -5.44
C CYS A 60 -27.51 38.99 -4.35
N MET A 61 -27.03 40.21 -4.61
CA MET A 61 -26.41 41.10 -3.62
C MET A 61 -27.37 42.27 -3.35
N VAL A 62 -26.96 43.13 -2.41
CA VAL A 62 -27.48 44.48 -2.10
C VAL A 62 -28.64 44.54 -1.10
N GLY A 63 -28.44 45.33 -0.03
CA GLY A 63 -29.49 45.73 0.91
C GLY A 63 -29.02 45.98 2.34
N GLU A 64 -28.26 47.04 2.60
CA GLU A 64 -28.01 47.52 3.97
C GLU A 64 -29.25 48.21 4.56
N CYS A 65 -29.54 48.00 5.85
CA CYS A 65 -30.18 49.02 6.71
C CYS A 65 -30.03 48.69 8.20
N TYR A 66 -30.08 49.74 9.02
CA TYR A 66 -29.68 49.74 10.44
C TYR A 66 -30.89 50.04 11.36
N THR A 67 -30.71 49.80 12.67
CA THR A 67 -31.44 50.40 13.83
C THR A 67 -32.91 50.05 14.18
N GLN A 68 -33.06 49.58 15.44
CA GLN A 68 -33.98 50.03 16.53
C GLN A 68 -35.45 49.54 16.71
N ILE A 69 -35.64 48.84 17.84
CA ILE A 69 -36.50 49.15 19.02
C ILE A 69 -38.05 49.10 18.94
N SER A 70 -38.64 48.63 20.07
CA SER A 70 -40.04 48.72 20.54
C SER A 70 -41.05 47.71 19.96
N ARG A 71 -42.12 47.28 20.62
CA ARG A 71 -42.57 47.02 22.02
C ARG A 71 -44.07 46.67 21.90
N SER A 72 -44.61 45.85 22.83
CA SER A 72 -46.07 45.72 23.12
C SER A 72 -46.94 45.01 22.05
N ARG A 73 -48.11 44.39 22.32
CA ARG A 73 -48.98 44.20 23.52
C ARG A 73 -49.76 42.86 23.34
N HIS A 74 -49.90 42.01 24.35
CA HIS A 74 -51.12 41.77 25.17
C HIS A 74 -52.42 41.33 24.47
N CYS A 75 -52.92 40.13 24.85
CA CYS A 75 -54.31 39.79 25.21
C CYS A 75 -54.32 38.33 25.77
N CYS A 76 -54.36 38.09 27.09
CA CYS A 76 -55.52 38.04 28.02
C CYS A 76 -56.47 36.82 27.84
N GLY A 77 -56.49 35.93 28.85
CA GLY A 77 -57.40 34.77 28.92
C GLY A 77 -57.38 33.99 30.26
N ARG A 78 -58.09 34.52 31.26
CA ARG A 78 -58.65 33.92 32.52
C ARG A 78 -58.53 32.39 32.70
N GLY A 79 -58.22 31.79 33.85
CA GLY A 79 -57.98 32.26 35.23
C GLY A 79 -58.81 31.50 36.30
N ARG A 80 -58.20 31.08 37.43
CA ARG A 80 -58.81 30.85 38.77
C ARG A 80 -57.76 30.34 39.80
N ILE A 81 -57.85 30.84 41.04
CA ILE A 81 -57.07 30.46 42.25
C ILE A 81 -58.14 30.13 43.32
N PRO A 82 -58.01 29.05 44.14
CA PRO A 82 -57.35 29.11 45.46
C PRO A 82 -56.56 27.81 45.78
N HIS A 83 -55.82 27.61 46.90
CA HIS A 83 -55.54 28.38 48.13
C HIS A 83 -54.03 28.27 48.47
N CYS A 84 -53.57 28.93 49.56
CA CYS A 84 -52.33 28.61 50.29
C CYS A 84 -52.64 28.65 51.80
N PRO A 85 -52.03 27.79 52.64
CA PRO A 85 -51.03 28.35 53.57
C PRO A 85 -49.83 27.42 53.92
N VAL A 86 -48.62 27.98 53.75
CA VAL A 86 -47.58 28.23 54.78
C VAL A 86 -47.05 27.09 55.70
N LEU A 87 -45.70 26.99 55.71
CA LEU A 87 -44.74 26.44 56.71
C LEU A 87 -44.55 24.90 56.87
N GLY A 88 -43.28 24.48 56.78
CA GLY A 88 -42.76 23.15 57.15
C GLY A 88 -41.28 22.99 56.74
N SER A 89 -40.39 22.72 57.69
CA SER A 89 -38.92 22.75 57.53
C SER A 89 -38.26 21.39 57.20
N HIS A 90 -36.94 21.43 56.94
CA HIS A 90 -35.92 20.34 56.91
C HIS A 90 -35.53 19.75 55.55
N HIS A 91 -34.30 20.07 55.09
CA HIS A 91 -33.20 19.16 54.71
C HIS A 91 -31.99 20.04 54.29
N ALA A 92 -30.85 19.99 54.97
CA ALA A 92 -29.78 18.98 54.89
C ALA A 92 -28.71 19.35 53.84
N ILE A 93 -27.55 19.79 54.36
CA ILE A 93 -26.16 19.55 53.90
C ILE A 93 -25.91 19.39 52.39
N LEU A 94 -25.07 20.26 51.83
CA LEU A 94 -23.84 19.84 51.13
C LEU A 94 -22.88 21.04 50.92
N GLN A 95 -21.65 20.91 51.41
CA GLN A 95 -20.55 21.82 51.08
C GLN A 95 -20.02 21.45 49.68
N GLY A 96 -19.83 22.44 48.81
CA GLY A 96 -19.25 22.27 47.48
C GLY A 96 -17.91 22.99 47.35
N CYS A 97 -16.81 22.31 47.66
CA CYS A 97 -15.45 22.78 47.33
C CYS A 97 -14.99 22.17 46.00
N ASN A 98 -14.48 23.06 45.13
CA ASN A 98 -13.67 22.89 43.93
C ASN A 98 -13.39 21.51 43.29
N ALA A 99 -13.39 21.59 41.94
CA ALA A 99 -12.65 20.79 40.97
C ALA A 99 -13.11 19.34 40.69
N MET A 100 -13.61 19.14 39.46
CA MET A 100 -12.96 18.18 38.55
C MET A 100 -12.92 18.73 37.13
N SER A 101 -11.75 18.63 36.50
CA SER A 101 -11.56 18.87 35.07
C SER A 101 -12.32 17.81 34.28
N SER A 102 -13.24 18.22 33.40
CA SER A 102 -13.91 17.31 32.47
C SER A 102 -12.96 16.92 31.34
N VAL A 103 -11.99 16.05 31.64
CA VAL A 103 -11.24 15.33 30.61
C VAL A 103 -12.24 14.41 29.91
N LEU A 104 -12.58 14.74 28.66
CA LEU A 104 -13.33 13.83 27.80
C LEU A 104 -12.54 12.52 27.72
N PRO A 105 -13.19 11.34 27.79
CA PRO A 105 -12.51 10.06 27.67
C PRO A 105 -11.69 10.07 26.37
N GLY A 106 -10.36 9.97 26.50
CA GLY A 106 -9.46 10.02 25.36
C GLY A 106 -9.83 8.92 24.36
N ALA A 107 -9.96 9.28 23.10
CA ALA A 107 -10.29 8.31 22.05
C ALA A 107 -9.24 7.19 22.04
N ALA A 108 -9.70 5.94 22.03
CA ALA A 108 -8.82 4.78 22.05
C ALA A 108 -7.91 4.76 20.82
N THR A 109 -6.64 4.39 21.02
CA THR A 109 -5.64 4.33 19.95
C THR A 109 -6.03 3.30 18.90
N GLN A 110 -6.03 3.70 17.63
CA GLN A 110 -6.19 2.78 16.51
C GLN A 110 -4.88 2.00 16.28
N TYR A 111 -4.93 0.68 16.46
CA TYR A 111 -3.81 -0.25 16.20
C TYR A 111 -3.92 -0.97 14.85
N VAL A 112 -5.11 -1.03 14.24
CA VAL A 112 -5.43 -1.79 13.02
C VAL A 112 -5.75 -0.87 11.85
N TYR A 113 -5.24 -1.20 10.67
CA TYR A 113 -5.32 -0.40 9.46
C TYR A 113 -5.74 -1.25 8.26
N ASP A 114 -6.99 -1.09 7.82
CA ASP A 114 -7.47 -1.63 6.55
C ASP A 114 -7.02 -0.74 5.38
N PHE A 115 -6.05 -1.21 4.59
CA PHE A 115 -5.52 -0.49 3.42
C PHE A 115 -6.57 -0.17 2.34
N SER A 116 -7.75 -0.81 2.36
CA SER A 116 -8.86 -0.42 1.49
C SER A 116 -9.45 0.93 1.91
N LEU A 117 -9.54 1.21 3.22
CA LEU A 117 -10.20 2.38 3.80
C LEU A 117 -9.28 3.61 3.98
N LEU A 118 -7.96 3.45 3.82
CA LEU A 118 -6.97 4.53 4.01
C LEU A 118 -6.93 5.58 2.87
N ASP A 119 -8.04 5.85 2.17
CA ASP A 119 -8.16 6.97 1.23
C ASP A 119 -8.17 8.35 1.93
N ARG A 120 -8.25 8.34 3.26
CA ARG A 120 -8.05 9.48 4.16
C ARG A 120 -7.25 9.04 5.39
N VAL A 121 -6.67 10.01 6.09
CA VAL A 121 -6.10 9.79 7.42
C VAL A 121 -7.26 9.50 8.39
N PRO A 122 -7.16 8.47 9.27
CA PRO A 122 -8.16 8.24 10.31
C PRO A 122 -8.30 9.42 11.28
N GLU A 123 -9.46 9.50 11.93
CA GLU A 123 -9.72 10.49 12.98
C GLU A 123 -9.35 9.91 14.36
N GLY A 124 -8.69 10.72 15.20
CA GLY A 124 -8.27 10.31 16.55
C GLY A 124 -6.82 9.77 16.61
N PRO A 125 -6.39 9.25 17.78
CA PRO A 125 -5.04 8.74 17.98
C PRO A 125 -4.80 7.45 17.19
N THR A 126 -3.67 7.38 16.49
CA THR A 126 -3.23 6.18 15.74
C THR A 126 -1.87 5.73 16.27
N SER A 127 -1.63 4.42 16.35
CA SER A 127 -0.34 3.87 16.79
C SER A 127 0.81 4.12 15.81
N ALA A 128 0.50 4.37 14.54
CA ALA A 128 1.42 4.76 13.47
C ALA A 128 0.91 6.02 12.76
N ARG A 129 1.81 6.85 12.21
CA ARG A 129 1.41 7.94 11.31
C ARG A 129 0.86 7.35 10.02
N VAL A 130 -0.32 7.83 9.60
CA VAL A 130 -0.94 7.44 8.33
C VAL A 130 -0.79 8.56 7.30
N ASP A 131 -0.16 8.25 6.18
CA ASP A 131 -0.23 9.03 4.94
C ASP A 131 -1.28 8.38 4.02
N ALA A 132 -2.34 9.12 3.68
CA ALA A 132 -3.47 8.63 2.90
C ALA A 132 -3.08 8.12 1.49
N LYS A 133 -3.91 7.23 0.93
CA LYS A 133 -3.70 6.53 -0.34
C LYS A 133 -3.48 7.52 -1.48
N ARG A 134 -2.30 7.44 -2.11
CA ARG A 134 -1.90 8.33 -3.21
C ARG A 134 -0.91 7.64 -4.14
N LEU A 135 -0.64 8.27 -5.28
CA LEU A 135 0.55 7.98 -6.06
C LEU A 135 1.79 8.30 -5.20
N LEU A 136 2.62 7.29 -4.91
CA LEU A 136 3.70 7.45 -3.93
C LEU A 136 4.83 8.35 -4.43
N SER A 137 5.03 8.44 -5.75
CA SER A 137 6.23 9.04 -6.35
C SER A 137 6.07 10.47 -6.87
N GLY A 138 4.92 11.12 -6.63
CA GLY A 138 4.61 12.48 -7.09
C GLY A 138 3.10 12.74 -7.16
N PRO A 139 2.66 13.97 -7.49
CA PRO A 139 1.23 14.30 -7.56
C PRO A 139 0.52 13.70 -8.78
N THR A 140 1.25 13.40 -9.86
CA THR A 140 0.71 12.80 -11.10
C THR A 140 1.70 11.80 -11.69
N LEU A 141 1.23 10.88 -12.56
CA LEU A 141 2.12 9.96 -13.27
C LEU A 141 3.15 10.69 -14.13
N ALA A 142 2.78 11.82 -14.75
CA ALA A 142 3.67 12.62 -15.60
C ALA A 142 4.80 13.33 -14.82
N THR A 143 4.62 13.52 -13.51
CA THR A 143 5.57 14.19 -12.61
C THR A 143 6.12 13.24 -11.54
N GLY A 144 5.93 11.93 -11.71
CA GLY A 144 6.42 10.89 -10.81
C GLY A 144 7.53 10.07 -11.46
N LYS A 145 8.08 9.10 -10.71
CA LYS A 145 9.03 8.09 -11.21
C LYS A 145 8.48 6.66 -11.24
N SER A 146 7.26 6.47 -10.75
CA SER A 146 6.64 5.16 -10.52
C SER A 146 5.12 5.27 -10.50
N SER A 147 4.45 4.23 -10.98
CA SER A 147 2.99 4.08 -10.97
C SER A 147 2.43 3.56 -9.64
N THR A 148 3.29 3.27 -8.64
CA THR A 148 2.82 2.70 -7.36
C THR A 148 1.87 3.63 -6.63
N VAL A 149 0.64 3.15 -6.40
CA VAL A 149 -0.37 3.78 -5.54
C VAL A 149 -0.47 3.00 -4.23
N GLY A 150 -0.50 3.70 -3.10
CA GLY A 150 -0.62 3.09 -1.78
C GLY A 150 -0.86 4.11 -0.68
N ALA A 151 -1.35 3.65 0.46
CA ALA A 151 -1.33 4.40 1.71
C ALA A 151 -0.13 3.93 2.53
N VAL A 152 0.51 4.83 3.27
CA VAL A 152 1.76 4.55 3.98
C VAL A 152 1.53 4.65 5.48
N LEU A 153 1.94 3.62 6.21
CA LEU A 153 1.98 3.61 7.67
C LEU A 153 3.44 3.80 8.08
N THR A 154 3.71 4.78 8.94
CA THR A 154 5.05 5.05 9.49
C THR A 154 5.00 4.92 11.00
N GLY A 155 5.70 3.91 11.53
CA GLY A 155 6.03 3.81 12.94
C GLY A 155 7.22 4.71 13.31
N LYS A 156 7.82 4.44 14.45
CA LYS A 156 9.04 5.06 14.98
C LYS A 156 10.29 4.62 14.22
N HIS A 157 10.32 3.37 13.77
CA HIS A 157 11.48 2.70 13.18
C HIS A 157 11.18 2.09 11.82
N LEU A 158 9.93 1.70 11.56
CA LEU A 158 9.48 0.99 10.36
C LEU A 158 8.50 1.82 9.51
N ILE A 159 8.50 1.57 8.20
CA ILE A 159 7.55 2.13 7.23
C ILE A 159 6.99 1.00 6.37
N VAL A 160 5.67 0.93 6.23
CA VAL A 160 5.00 -0.06 5.38
C VAL A 160 3.94 0.55 4.45
N THR A 161 3.71 -0.09 3.31
CA THR A 161 2.63 0.26 2.36
C THR A 161 2.16 -0.98 1.61
N LEU A 162 0.83 -1.13 1.46
CA LEU A 162 0.26 -2.05 0.49
C LEU A 162 0.20 -1.35 -0.88
N GLY A 163 1.30 -1.45 -1.62
CA GLY A 163 1.48 -0.85 -2.95
C GLY A 163 0.71 -1.61 -4.03
N ARG A 164 0.16 -0.87 -4.98
CA ARG A 164 -0.49 -1.39 -6.19
C ARG A 164 0.13 -0.77 -7.43
N GLN A 165 0.40 -1.58 -8.45
CA GLN A 165 0.84 -1.13 -9.78
C GLN A 165 -0.02 -1.81 -10.85
N ALA A 166 -0.47 -1.04 -11.85
CA ALA A 166 -1.11 -1.61 -13.03
C ALA A 166 -0.10 -2.44 -13.84
N ARG A 167 -0.55 -3.57 -14.39
CA ARG A 167 0.24 -4.51 -15.19
C ARG A 167 1.08 -3.80 -16.26
N GLY A 168 2.31 -4.27 -16.45
CA GLY A 168 3.25 -3.69 -17.40
C GLY A 168 3.81 -2.31 -17.03
N SER A 169 3.57 -1.80 -15.81
CA SER A 169 4.07 -0.51 -15.34
C SER A 169 4.81 -0.61 -14.00
N GLY A 170 5.67 0.36 -13.69
CA GLY A 170 6.24 0.48 -12.35
C GLY A 170 7.26 1.58 -12.16
N ALA A 171 8.21 1.36 -11.26
CA ALA A 171 9.28 2.30 -10.96
C ALA A 171 10.41 2.27 -12.00
N LYS A 172 10.85 3.47 -12.42
CA LYS A 172 12.16 3.69 -13.05
C LYS A 172 13.31 3.32 -12.10
N ALA A 173 14.49 3.13 -12.66
CA ALA A 173 15.72 2.85 -11.91
C ALA A 173 15.94 3.92 -10.84
N HIS A 174 16.09 3.49 -9.59
CA HIS A 174 16.20 4.37 -8.43
C HIS A 174 17.02 3.71 -7.32
N THR A 175 17.39 4.50 -6.32
CA THR A 175 18.13 4.05 -5.14
C THR A 175 17.63 4.82 -3.92
N HIS A 176 17.83 4.27 -2.72
CA HIS A 176 17.61 4.96 -1.45
C HIS A 176 18.51 4.38 -0.34
N PRO A 177 18.83 5.16 0.72
CA PRO A 177 19.60 4.67 1.87
C PRO A 177 18.97 3.51 2.64
N ASN A 178 17.69 3.22 2.40
CA ASN A 178 16.94 2.22 3.12
C ASN A 178 17.01 0.89 2.38
N GLU A 179 17.10 -0.18 3.16
CA GLU A 179 16.71 -1.50 2.71
C GLU A 179 15.21 -1.48 2.34
N GLN A 180 14.83 -2.31 1.38
CA GLN A 180 13.42 -2.58 1.07
C GLN A 180 13.20 -4.07 0.94
N ILE A 181 12.18 -4.59 1.63
CA ILE A 181 11.64 -5.93 1.38
C ILE A 181 10.20 -5.78 0.87
N ASN A 182 9.86 -6.47 -0.22
CA ASN A 182 8.50 -6.55 -0.74
C ASN A 182 7.98 -7.98 -0.57
N TYR A 183 6.84 -8.15 0.11
CA TYR A 183 6.06 -9.39 0.06
C TYR A 183 5.02 -9.30 -1.07
N ILE A 184 5.02 -10.26 -1.99
CA ILE A 184 4.14 -10.24 -3.16
C ILE A 184 2.79 -10.87 -2.81
N VAL A 185 1.71 -10.08 -2.89
CA VAL A 185 0.35 -10.46 -2.49
C VAL A 185 -0.50 -10.88 -3.68
N GLN A 186 -0.25 -10.32 -4.87
CA GLN A 186 -0.93 -10.63 -6.12
C GLN A 186 0.02 -10.34 -7.30
N GLY A 187 -0.10 -11.11 -8.39
CA GLY A 187 0.72 -10.94 -9.59
C GLY A 187 2.16 -11.43 -9.45
N VAL A 188 3.01 -10.94 -10.34
CA VAL A 188 4.47 -11.18 -10.35
C VAL A 188 5.16 -9.83 -10.45
N MET A 189 6.02 -9.50 -9.49
CA MET A 189 6.88 -8.33 -9.59
C MET A 189 8.10 -8.71 -10.42
N THR A 190 8.49 -7.87 -11.38
CA THR A 190 9.79 -7.96 -12.04
C THR A 190 10.57 -6.67 -11.85
N GLY A 191 11.88 -6.79 -11.87
CA GLY A 191 12.79 -5.67 -11.74
C GLY A 191 14.21 -6.10 -12.05
N GLU A 192 15.08 -5.12 -12.06
CA GLU A 192 16.53 -5.28 -12.09
C GLU A 192 17.05 -4.81 -10.73
N ILE A 193 18.01 -5.51 -10.14
CA ILE A 193 18.74 -5.09 -8.93
C ILE A 193 20.23 -5.29 -9.20
N GLU A 194 21.03 -4.23 -9.13
CA GLU A 194 22.48 -4.27 -9.44
C GLU A 194 22.80 -4.94 -10.79
N GLY A 195 21.98 -4.68 -11.82
CA GLY A 195 22.11 -5.29 -13.15
C GLY A 195 21.50 -6.68 -13.30
N GLU A 196 21.04 -7.32 -12.22
CA GLU A 196 20.40 -8.65 -12.28
C GLU A 196 18.88 -8.56 -12.43
N GLN A 197 18.33 -9.10 -13.52
CA GLN A 197 16.88 -9.24 -13.68
C GLN A 197 16.32 -10.31 -12.71
N VAL A 198 15.28 -9.93 -11.97
CA VAL A 198 14.56 -10.76 -11.00
C VAL A 198 13.06 -10.86 -11.30
N PHE A 199 12.45 -11.93 -10.82
CA PHE A 199 11.00 -12.17 -10.87
C PHE A 199 10.55 -12.74 -9.52
N ALA A 200 9.66 -12.01 -8.84
CA ALA A 200 9.09 -12.37 -7.54
C ALA A 200 7.60 -12.72 -7.73
N PRO A 201 7.21 -14.00 -7.74
CA PRO A 201 5.81 -14.40 -7.80
C PRO A 201 5.12 -14.20 -6.44
N VAL A 202 3.79 -14.27 -6.44
CA VAL A 202 2.95 -14.27 -5.23
C VAL A 202 3.47 -15.22 -4.14
N GLY A 203 3.41 -14.77 -2.89
CA GLY A 203 3.85 -15.52 -1.73
C GLY A 203 5.36 -15.45 -1.42
N THR A 204 6.17 -14.81 -2.27
CA THR A 204 7.63 -14.66 -2.07
C THR A 204 8.00 -13.30 -1.47
N LEU A 205 9.21 -13.21 -0.88
CA LEU A 205 9.86 -11.92 -0.61
C LEU A 205 10.87 -11.58 -1.72
N LEU A 206 10.87 -10.31 -2.14
CA LEU A 206 11.97 -9.67 -2.85
C LEU A 206 12.71 -8.74 -1.87
N HIS A 207 13.97 -9.01 -1.59
CA HIS A 207 14.84 -8.12 -0.83
C HIS A 207 15.68 -7.25 -1.77
N THR A 208 15.77 -5.97 -1.44
CA THR A 208 16.57 -4.95 -2.12
C THR A 208 17.45 -4.27 -1.06
N PRO A 209 18.78 -4.51 -1.07
CA PRO A 209 19.71 -3.94 -0.10
C PRO A 209 19.72 -2.40 -0.09
N SER A 210 20.22 -1.82 1.00
CA SER A 210 20.49 -0.38 1.10
C SER A 210 21.32 0.11 -0.08
N ARG A 211 20.89 1.24 -0.66
CA ARG A 211 21.51 1.90 -1.82
C ARG A 211 21.55 1.11 -3.12
N ALA A 212 21.06 -0.12 -3.17
CA ALA A 212 21.02 -0.89 -4.42
C ALA A 212 20.20 -0.13 -5.49
N VAL A 213 20.78 0.01 -6.69
CA VAL A 213 20.08 0.54 -7.86
C VAL A 213 19.11 -0.52 -8.34
N HIS A 214 17.82 -0.16 -8.39
CA HIS A 214 16.79 -1.10 -8.74
C HIS A 214 15.58 -0.50 -9.47
N THR A 215 14.88 -1.36 -10.21
CA THR A 215 13.53 -1.15 -10.74
C THR A 215 12.52 -2.05 -10.02
N GLY A 216 11.23 -1.80 -10.20
CA GLY A 216 10.17 -2.64 -9.63
C GLY A 216 8.85 -2.38 -10.34
N MET A 217 8.37 -3.38 -11.08
CA MET A 217 7.27 -3.29 -12.03
C MET A 217 6.33 -4.49 -11.92
N ALA A 218 5.06 -4.27 -12.24
CA ALA A 218 4.12 -5.33 -12.50
C ALA A 218 4.43 -6.02 -13.84
N CYS A 219 4.43 -7.36 -13.86
CA CYS A 219 4.49 -8.12 -15.10
C CYS A 219 3.26 -7.88 -16.01
N PRO A 220 3.30 -8.29 -17.29
CA PRO A 220 2.25 -7.96 -18.27
C PRO A 220 0.88 -8.59 -18.05
N ASP A 221 0.82 -9.78 -17.46
CA ASP A 221 -0.41 -10.59 -17.45
C ASP A 221 -1.39 -10.16 -16.35
N GLU A 222 -0.91 -9.64 -15.23
CA GLU A 222 -1.71 -9.28 -14.05
C GLU A 222 -1.22 -7.99 -13.38
N ASP A 223 -2.15 -7.23 -12.76
CA ASP A 223 -1.80 -6.14 -11.85
C ASP A 223 -1.05 -6.68 -10.63
N LEU A 224 -0.19 -5.84 -10.06
CA LEU A 224 0.68 -6.20 -8.94
C LEU A 224 0.15 -5.59 -7.63
N VAL A 225 0.05 -6.42 -6.59
CA VAL A 225 -0.14 -5.96 -5.20
C VAL A 225 0.99 -6.50 -4.35
N PHE A 226 1.65 -5.62 -3.60
CA PHE A 226 2.78 -5.98 -2.75
C PHE A 226 2.80 -5.18 -1.45
N PHE A 227 3.17 -5.84 -0.36
CA PHE A 227 3.41 -5.20 0.93
C PHE A 227 4.89 -4.82 1.00
N ALA A 228 5.19 -3.54 0.80
CA ALA A 228 6.56 -3.01 0.87
C ALA A 228 6.89 -2.59 2.30
N MET A 229 8.08 -2.93 2.75
CA MET A 229 8.57 -2.79 4.11
C MET A 229 9.96 -2.14 4.08
N LYS A 230 10.17 -1.11 4.91
CA LYS A 230 11.44 -0.37 5.05
C LYS A 230 11.64 0.05 6.51
N ASP A 231 12.85 0.45 6.84
CA ASP A 231 13.10 1.28 8.03
C ASP A 231 12.78 2.77 7.75
N THR A 232 13.07 3.65 8.72
CA THR A 232 12.79 5.10 8.69
C THR A 232 13.98 6.02 8.36
N ARG A 233 15.17 5.50 8.00
CA ARG A 233 16.36 6.29 7.59
C ARG A 233 16.12 7.22 6.38
N HIS A 234 15.06 7.00 5.62
CA HIS A 234 14.62 7.77 4.47
C HIS A 234 13.10 7.59 4.28
N GLY A 235 12.50 8.37 3.38
CA GLY A 235 11.10 8.18 3.00
C GLY A 235 10.86 6.89 2.19
N ILE A 236 9.59 6.56 2.01
CA ILE A 236 9.15 5.35 1.27
C ILE A 236 9.58 5.33 -0.20
N VAL A 237 9.89 6.49 -0.80
CA VAL A 237 10.35 6.64 -2.19
C VAL A 237 11.73 7.31 -2.24
N GLY A 238 12.67 6.71 -2.96
CA GLY A 238 13.98 7.31 -3.30
C GLY A 238 13.98 8.04 -4.66
N PRO A 239 15.00 8.85 -4.95
CA PRO A 239 15.14 9.56 -6.23
C PRO A 239 15.47 8.61 -7.41
N PRO A 240 15.02 8.93 -8.65
CA PRO A 240 15.42 8.19 -9.84
C PRO A 240 16.89 8.44 -10.19
N VAL A 241 17.60 7.43 -10.70
CA VAL A 241 19.04 7.51 -11.00
C VAL A 241 19.34 8.53 -12.10
N ASP A 242 18.44 8.70 -13.07
CA ASP A 242 18.58 9.69 -14.16
C ASP A 242 18.17 11.12 -13.75
N GLY A 243 17.73 11.32 -12.51
CA GLY A 243 17.21 12.59 -11.98
C GLY A 243 15.87 13.05 -12.55
N LYS A 244 15.18 12.25 -13.39
CA LYS A 244 14.00 12.69 -14.14
C LYS A 244 12.70 12.13 -13.56
N TYR A 245 11.86 13.05 -13.08
CA TYR A 245 10.49 12.78 -12.64
C TYR A 245 9.51 12.97 -13.81
N ASN A 246 9.63 12.14 -14.83
CA ASN A 246 8.92 12.29 -16.11
C ASN A 246 8.08 11.06 -16.52
N GLY A 247 7.69 10.21 -15.56
CA GLY A 247 6.89 9.03 -15.81
C GLY A 247 7.23 7.83 -14.93
N PRO A 248 6.36 6.81 -14.86
CA PRO A 248 6.77 5.46 -14.49
C PRO A 248 7.68 4.83 -15.56
N ASN A 249 8.19 3.62 -15.29
CA ASN A 249 8.73 2.73 -16.32
C ASN A 249 7.60 1.85 -16.90
N PHE A 250 7.78 1.35 -18.12
CA PHE A 250 6.84 0.46 -18.80
C PHE A 250 7.54 -0.72 -19.48
N LEU A 251 6.84 -1.85 -19.53
CA LEU A 251 7.20 -3.02 -20.34
C LEU A 251 6.72 -2.84 -21.80
N PRO A 252 7.24 -3.63 -22.76
CA PRO A 252 6.78 -3.61 -24.15
C PRO A 252 5.26 -3.82 -24.26
N GLY A 253 4.58 -3.00 -25.07
CA GLY A 253 3.12 -3.01 -25.23
C GLY A 253 2.34 -2.19 -24.20
N PHE A 254 3.00 -1.45 -23.31
CA PHE A 254 2.35 -0.64 -22.27
C PHE A 254 2.78 0.83 -22.26
N GLY A 255 1.84 1.72 -21.88
CA GLY A 255 2.13 3.12 -21.59
C GLY A 255 2.85 3.86 -22.72
N THR A 256 4.05 4.38 -22.44
CA THR A 256 4.90 5.07 -23.43
C THR A 256 5.63 4.13 -24.39
N ARG A 257 5.39 2.82 -24.31
CA ARG A 257 5.94 1.75 -25.17
C ARG A 257 4.82 0.90 -25.78
N ALA A 258 3.62 1.48 -25.92
CA ALA A 258 2.42 0.78 -26.40
C ALA A 258 2.46 0.44 -27.91
N ASP A 259 3.43 0.97 -28.64
CA ASP A 259 3.77 0.65 -30.02
C ASP A 259 4.70 -0.58 -30.15
N GLU A 260 5.39 -0.97 -29.07
CA GLU A 260 6.18 -2.20 -29.03
C GLU A 260 5.28 -3.45 -28.93
N PRO A 261 5.71 -4.62 -29.45
CA PRO A 261 4.96 -5.86 -29.29
C PRO A 261 4.75 -6.24 -27.82
N LEU A 262 3.50 -6.46 -27.44
CA LEU A 262 3.13 -6.97 -26.12
C LEU A 262 3.78 -8.35 -25.87
N GLN A 263 4.43 -8.50 -24.73
CA GLN A 263 4.98 -9.76 -24.24
C GLN A 263 4.18 -10.26 -23.05
N SER A 264 4.07 -11.58 -22.86
CA SER A 264 3.53 -12.18 -21.64
C SER A 264 4.61 -12.32 -20.56
N THR A 265 4.20 -12.58 -19.30
CA THR A 265 5.12 -12.85 -18.19
C THR A 265 6.00 -14.07 -18.49
N ALA A 266 5.43 -15.10 -19.10
CA ALA A 266 6.16 -16.30 -19.50
C ALA A 266 7.24 -16.00 -20.57
N GLN A 267 6.95 -15.12 -21.52
CA GLN A 267 7.92 -14.70 -22.54
C GLN A 267 9.08 -13.90 -21.93
N LEU A 268 8.79 -12.97 -21.02
CA LEU A 268 9.82 -12.21 -20.28
C LEU A 268 10.72 -13.14 -19.45
N ILE A 269 10.13 -14.04 -18.65
CA ILE A 269 10.88 -15.01 -17.86
C ILE A 269 11.75 -15.92 -18.76
N SER A 270 11.23 -16.31 -19.93
CA SER A 270 11.97 -17.13 -20.90
C SER A 270 13.19 -16.39 -21.47
N ALA A 271 13.02 -15.12 -21.85
CA ALA A 271 14.12 -14.29 -22.39
C ALA A 271 15.27 -14.15 -21.38
N CYS A 272 14.97 -13.91 -20.10
CA CYS A 272 15.98 -13.71 -19.06
C CYS A 272 16.72 -15.00 -18.63
N ARG A 273 16.26 -16.19 -19.04
CA ARG A 273 16.96 -17.46 -18.76
C ARG A 273 18.19 -17.67 -19.63
N GLY A 274 18.32 -16.95 -20.76
CA GLY A 274 19.48 -17.03 -21.64
C GLY A 274 20.72 -16.28 -21.12
N ASP A 275 20.56 -15.42 -20.11
CA ASP A 275 21.60 -14.49 -19.66
C ASP A 275 22.33 -15.05 -18.43
N THR A 276 23.43 -15.76 -18.65
CA THR A 276 24.08 -16.63 -17.63
C THR A 276 25.52 -16.24 -17.28
N ALA A 277 25.98 -15.05 -17.66
CA ALA A 277 27.35 -14.59 -17.43
C ALA A 277 27.60 -14.04 -16.00
N GLY A 278 27.43 -14.87 -14.96
CA GLY A 278 27.86 -14.52 -13.60
C GLY A 278 27.25 -15.34 -12.45
N GLU A 279 27.90 -15.31 -11.29
CA GLU A 279 27.33 -15.77 -10.01
C GLU A 279 26.21 -14.83 -9.58
N LYS A 280 24.98 -15.18 -9.95
CA LYS A 280 23.79 -14.36 -9.64
C LYS A 280 23.50 -14.29 -8.14
N THR A 281 23.29 -13.12 -7.59
CA THR A 281 22.88 -12.92 -6.19
C THR A 281 21.44 -13.41 -5.97
N ARG A 282 21.13 -13.92 -4.78
CA ARG A 282 19.76 -14.27 -4.38
C ARG A 282 19.09 -13.05 -3.77
N TYR A 283 18.14 -12.47 -4.50
CA TYR A 283 17.21 -11.43 -4.02
C TYR A 283 15.81 -11.97 -3.71
N ILE A 284 15.47 -13.17 -4.21
CA ILE A 284 14.16 -13.81 -4.06
C ILE A 284 14.18 -14.91 -2.99
N TYR A 285 13.22 -14.84 -2.08
CA TYR A 285 12.98 -15.82 -1.02
C TYR A 285 11.58 -16.41 -1.19
N ASP A 286 11.54 -17.58 -1.83
CA ASP A 286 10.36 -18.44 -1.93
C ASP A 286 10.30 -19.35 -0.71
N PHE A 287 9.23 -19.23 0.09
CA PHE A 287 8.99 -20.03 1.29
C PHE A 287 8.79 -21.52 1.02
N ALA A 288 8.40 -21.92 -0.20
CA ALA A 288 8.38 -23.32 -0.60
C ALA A 288 9.79 -23.87 -0.92
N GLN A 289 10.79 -23.00 -1.14
CA GLN A 289 12.14 -23.35 -1.59
C GLN A 289 13.21 -22.48 -0.91
N LEU A 290 13.16 -22.39 0.43
CA LEU A 290 14.03 -21.48 1.18
C LEU A 290 15.49 -21.90 1.28
N ALA A 291 15.78 -23.20 1.14
CA ALA A 291 17.12 -23.76 1.26
C ALA A 291 18.19 -22.93 0.53
N GLU A 292 19.34 -22.74 1.18
CA GLU A 292 20.47 -22.03 0.56
C GLU A 292 20.94 -22.75 -0.69
N LYS A 293 21.30 -21.98 -1.72
CA LYS A 293 21.84 -22.49 -2.97
C LYS A 293 23.35 -22.27 -2.95
N ALA A 294 24.09 -23.34 -2.68
CA ALA A 294 25.56 -23.31 -2.64
C ALA A 294 26.11 -22.66 -3.92
N GLY A 295 27.10 -21.77 -3.77
CA GLY A 295 27.68 -21.01 -4.89
C GLY A 295 26.84 -19.83 -5.40
N ARG A 296 25.87 -19.33 -4.62
CA ARG A 296 25.26 -18.00 -4.86
C ARG A 296 25.37 -17.13 -3.62
N THR A 297 25.88 -15.91 -3.79
CA THR A 297 25.73 -14.83 -2.80
C THR A 297 24.25 -14.63 -2.47
N SER A 298 23.90 -14.44 -1.21
CA SER A 298 22.53 -14.14 -0.77
C SER A 298 22.45 -12.73 -0.20
N SER A 299 21.47 -11.95 -0.65
CA SER A 299 21.31 -10.56 -0.20
C SER A 299 20.84 -10.45 1.27
N ALA A 300 20.14 -11.48 1.77
CA ALA A 300 19.65 -11.63 3.14
C ALA A 300 19.90 -13.05 3.66
N ARG A 301 19.95 -13.22 4.98
CA ARG A 301 20.05 -14.52 5.68
C ARG A 301 18.67 -15.14 5.87
N VAL A 302 18.57 -16.45 5.73
CA VAL A 302 17.35 -17.21 6.06
C VAL A 302 17.53 -17.91 7.40
N THR A 303 16.47 -17.99 8.20
CA THR A 303 16.40 -18.80 9.41
C THR A 303 15.08 -19.57 9.36
N PRO A 304 15.09 -20.83 8.87
CA PRO A 304 13.88 -21.60 8.67
C PRO A 304 13.37 -22.22 9.98
N GLY A 305 12.08 -22.58 10.01
CA GLY A 305 11.49 -23.31 11.13
C GLY A 305 11.46 -22.56 12.47
N ILE A 306 11.34 -21.23 12.44
CA ILE A 306 11.11 -20.42 13.64
C ILE A 306 9.70 -20.67 14.19
N SER A 307 9.53 -20.47 15.49
CA SER A 307 8.22 -20.52 16.15
C SER A 307 8.12 -19.51 17.28
N SER A 308 6.91 -19.04 17.55
CA SER A 308 6.56 -18.30 18.77
C SER A 308 5.11 -18.57 19.14
N GLY A 309 4.90 -19.11 20.35
CA GLY A 309 3.59 -19.57 20.80
C GLY A 309 2.94 -20.54 19.81
N ILE A 310 1.87 -20.07 19.15
CA ILE A 310 1.08 -20.83 18.17
C ILE A 310 1.57 -20.66 16.72
N TRP A 311 2.45 -19.68 16.50
CA TRP A 311 2.92 -19.28 15.17
C TRP A 311 4.18 -20.04 14.81
N SER A 312 4.27 -20.51 13.57
CA SER A 312 5.45 -21.18 13.02
C SER A 312 5.68 -20.79 11.57
N GLY A 313 6.93 -20.80 11.12
CA GLY A 313 7.28 -20.42 9.76
C GLY A 313 8.76 -20.15 9.60
N ASP A 314 9.11 -19.19 8.75
CA ASP A 314 10.50 -18.88 8.41
C ASP A 314 10.77 -17.38 8.45
N LEU A 315 12.00 -17.04 8.83
CA LEU A 315 12.49 -15.67 8.94
C LEU A 315 13.51 -15.37 7.83
N VAL A 316 13.36 -14.22 7.18
CA VAL A 316 14.40 -13.59 6.35
C VAL A 316 14.92 -12.37 7.10
N THR A 317 16.24 -12.27 7.24
CA THR A 317 16.93 -11.14 7.88
C THR A 317 17.83 -10.45 6.88
N GLY A 318 17.51 -9.21 6.54
CA GLY A 318 18.35 -8.33 5.73
C GLY A 318 19.39 -7.60 6.57
N GLU A 319 19.70 -6.36 6.19
CA GLU A 319 20.69 -5.51 6.88
C GLU A 319 20.10 -4.87 8.14
N THR A 320 18.83 -4.51 8.06
CA THR A 320 18.07 -3.66 9.00
C THR A 320 16.68 -4.17 9.30
N LEU A 321 16.15 -5.11 8.49
CA LEU A 321 14.81 -5.68 8.66
C LEU A 321 14.85 -7.18 8.99
N HIS A 322 13.98 -7.57 9.91
CA HIS A 322 13.53 -8.94 10.12
C HIS A 322 12.13 -9.08 9.51
N VAL A 323 11.95 -10.01 8.56
CA VAL A 323 10.66 -10.34 7.97
C VAL A 323 10.38 -11.82 8.09
N ALA A 324 9.42 -12.18 8.95
CA ALA A 324 8.95 -13.54 9.10
C ALA A 324 7.63 -13.75 8.34
N ARG A 325 7.47 -14.93 7.73
CA ARG A 325 6.17 -15.40 7.23
C ARG A 325 5.74 -16.58 8.09
N MET A 326 4.65 -16.40 8.83
CA MET A 326 4.23 -17.34 9.87
C MET A 326 2.78 -17.78 9.69
N ARG A 327 2.50 -19.05 9.99
CA ARG A 327 1.16 -19.64 10.03
C ARG A 327 0.83 -20.10 11.45
N ALA A 328 -0.46 -20.05 11.78
CA ALA A 328 -1.04 -20.70 12.94
C ALA A 328 -2.36 -21.36 12.55
N ALA A 329 -2.69 -22.46 13.22
CA ALA A 329 -3.95 -23.16 13.04
C ALA A 329 -5.13 -22.40 13.68
N GLY A 330 -6.34 -22.64 13.19
CA GLY A 330 -7.57 -22.01 13.67
C GLY A 330 -7.88 -22.27 15.15
N GLY A 331 -8.49 -21.26 15.80
CA GLY A 331 -9.03 -21.35 17.16
C GLY A 331 -8.00 -21.29 18.30
N GLN A 332 -6.76 -20.93 18.02
CA GLN A 332 -5.68 -20.90 19.00
C GLN A 332 -5.40 -19.46 19.49
N PRO A 333 -5.48 -19.16 20.79
CA PRO A 333 -4.99 -17.91 21.36
C PRO A 333 -3.47 -18.00 21.61
N GLY A 334 -2.71 -16.98 21.21
CA GLY A 334 -1.31 -16.87 21.60
C GLY A 334 -1.11 -16.52 23.08
N ALA A 335 0.14 -16.54 23.54
CA ALA A 335 0.51 -15.99 24.83
C ALA A 335 0.55 -14.44 24.77
N ALA A 336 0.15 -13.79 25.87
CA ALA A 336 0.38 -12.35 26.00
C ALA A 336 1.86 -12.08 26.31
N HIS A 337 2.47 -11.12 25.63
CA HIS A 337 3.88 -10.79 25.76
C HIS A 337 4.15 -9.32 25.38
N SER A 338 5.38 -8.85 25.61
CA SER A 338 5.89 -7.57 25.08
C SER A 338 7.33 -7.77 24.60
N HIS A 339 7.82 -6.87 23.75
CA HIS A 339 9.19 -6.88 23.26
C HIS A 339 9.65 -5.46 22.88
N PRO A 340 10.96 -5.17 22.90
CA PRO A 340 11.50 -3.85 22.54
C PRO A 340 11.39 -3.53 21.04
N ASN A 341 11.13 -4.53 20.19
CA ASN A 341 10.92 -4.31 18.76
C ASN A 341 9.61 -3.54 18.52
N GLU A 342 9.66 -2.59 17.59
CA GLU A 342 8.46 -2.15 16.88
C GLU A 342 8.04 -3.25 15.90
N GLN A 343 6.73 -3.51 15.81
CA GLN A 343 6.20 -4.62 15.02
C GLN A 343 5.05 -4.18 14.12
N PHE A 344 5.15 -4.49 12.83
CA PHE A 344 4.00 -4.52 11.91
C PHE A 344 3.64 -5.97 11.58
N VAL A 345 2.35 -6.30 11.63
CA VAL A 345 1.83 -7.61 11.21
C VAL A 345 0.83 -7.40 10.08
N PHE A 346 1.11 -7.95 8.90
CA PHE A 346 0.23 -7.94 7.75
C PHE A 346 -0.45 -9.31 7.58
N VAL A 347 -1.78 -9.33 7.46
CA VAL A 347 -2.55 -10.58 7.31
C VAL A 347 -2.67 -10.91 5.82
N ALA A 348 -1.95 -11.93 5.36
CA ALA A 348 -1.96 -12.36 3.96
C ALA A 348 -3.13 -13.32 3.64
N GLU A 349 -3.45 -14.22 4.57
CA GLU A 349 -4.57 -15.18 4.49
C GLU A 349 -5.26 -15.28 5.86
N GLY A 350 -6.57 -15.59 5.87
CA GLY A 350 -7.36 -15.72 7.10
C GLY A 350 -7.65 -14.37 7.80
N GLU A 351 -7.89 -14.46 9.11
CA GLU A 351 -8.09 -13.32 10.02
C GLU A 351 -7.45 -13.64 11.38
N ILE A 352 -6.84 -12.63 12.01
CA ILE A 352 -6.26 -12.76 13.36
C ILE A 352 -7.01 -11.89 14.37
N VAL A 353 -6.90 -12.26 15.65
CA VAL A 353 -7.34 -11.46 16.78
C VAL A 353 -6.11 -10.95 17.53
N ALA A 354 -6.09 -9.66 17.83
CA ALA A 354 -5.06 -9.01 18.62
C ALA A 354 -5.66 -8.39 19.89
N GLU A 355 -5.15 -8.76 21.07
CA GLU A 355 -5.46 -8.05 22.32
C GLU A 355 -4.35 -7.02 22.58
N ILE A 356 -4.70 -5.73 22.67
CA ILE A 356 -3.77 -4.60 22.89
C ILE A 356 -4.47 -3.56 23.76
N ASP A 357 -3.80 -2.95 24.74
CA ASP A 357 -4.36 -1.95 25.65
C ASP A 357 -5.69 -2.36 26.33
N GLY A 358 -5.88 -3.66 26.56
CA GLY A 358 -7.12 -4.23 27.11
C GLY A 358 -8.31 -4.27 26.12
N ALA A 359 -8.11 -3.88 24.87
CA ALA A 359 -9.09 -3.99 23.79
C ALA A 359 -8.81 -5.20 22.88
N VAL A 360 -9.86 -5.77 22.32
CA VAL A 360 -9.79 -6.89 21.36
C VAL A 360 -10.02 -6.35 19.95
N HIS A 361 -9.07 -6.56 19.06
CA HIS A 361 -9.10 -6.10 17.68
C HIS A 361 -9.13 -7.30 16.71
N ARG A 362 -10.02 -7.27 15.72
CA ARG A 362 -10.00 -8.21 14.59
C ARG A 362 -9.17 -7.59 13.46
N VAL A 363 -8.27 -8.37 12.87
CA VAL A 363 -7.38 -7.93 11.78
C VAL A 363 -7.64 -8.84 10.58
N ALA A 364 -8.45 -8.34 9.64
CA ALA A 364 -8.83 -9.08 8.44
C ALA A 364 -7.69 -9.16 7.42
N ARG A 365 -7.83 -10.10 6.47
CA ARG A 365 -6.96 -10.20 5.30
C ARG A 365 -6.72 -8.84 4.64
N HIS A 366 -5.46 -8.58 4.29
CA HIS A 366 -4.93 -7.34 3.74
C HIS A 366 -5.01 -6.10 4.66
N CYS A 367 -5.31 -6.27 5.95
CA CYS A 367 -5.07 -5.26 6.97
C CYS A 367 -3.65 -5.38 7.54
N ALA A 368 -3.15 -4.27 8.10
CA ALA A 368 -1.97 -4.28 8.97
C ALA A 368 -2.36 -3.97 10.41
N LEU A 369 -1.74 -4.66 11.35
CA LEU A 369 -1.64 -4.30 12.76
C LEU A 369 -0.28 -3.63 12.99
N HIS A 370 -0.23 -2.58 13.80
CA HIS A 370 1.02 -1.98 14.27
C HIS A 370 1.07 -2.03 15.80
N VAL A 371 2.10 -2.66 16.34
CA VAL A 371 2.38 -2.75 17.78
C VAL A 371 3.64 -1.93 18.09
N PRO A 372 3.51 -0.83 18.85
CA PRO A 372 4.68 -0.05 19.28
C PRO A 372 5.59 -0.84 20.25
N PRO A 373 6.88 -0.45 20.37
CA PRO A 373 7.80 -1.03 21.34
C PRO A 373 7.23 -1.11 22.76
N GLU A 374 7.49 -2.24 23.43
CA GLU A 374 7.09 -2.55 24.82
C GLU A 374 5.58 -2.51 25.12
N VAL A 375 4.71 -2.39 24.12
CA VAL A 375 3.26 -2.51 24.32
C VAL A 375 2.89 -3.99 24.53
N PRO A 376 2.28 -4.36 25.69
CA PRO A 376 1.83 -5.73 25.92
C PRO A 376 0.71 -6.10 24.95
N HIS A 377 0.85 -7.23 24.28
CA HIS A 377 -0.10 -7.70 23.30
C HIS A 377 -0.20 -9.23 23.25
N ARG A 378 -1.29 -9.73 22.65
CA ARG A 378 -1.51 -11.14 22.34
C ARG A 378 -2.00 -11.25 20.90
N LEU A 379 -1.43 -12.17 20.11
CA LEU A 379 -1.91 -12.50 18.75
C LEU A 379 -2.44 -13.93 18.71
N GLY A 380 -3.67 -14.12 18.22
CA GLY A 380 -4.32 -15.42 18.03
C GLY A 380 -5.05 -15.51 16.69
N THR A 381 -5.55 -16.70 16.33
CA THR A 381 -6.33 -16.91 15.10
C THR A 381 -7.83 -16.68 15.35
N ALA A 382 -8.54 -16.10 14.37
CA ALA A 382 -9.98 -15.82 14.49
C ALA A 382 -10.88 -17.03 14.18
N GLY A 383 -10.49 -18.22 14.63
CA GLY A 383 -11.21 -19.49 14.41
C GLY A 383 -10.76 -20.29 13.19
N GLU A 384 -10.25 -19.66 12.14
CA GLU A 384 -9.66 -20.30 10.96
C GLU A 384 -8.13 -20.15 10.91
N ASP A 385 -7.46 -20.98 10.10
CA ASP A 385 -6.03 -20.87 9.85
C ASP A 385 -5.66 -19.49 9.29
N ALA A 386 -4.54 -18.93 9.74
CA ALA A 386 -4.07 -17.62 9.30
C ALA A 386 -2.65 -17.66 8.75
N LEU A 387 -2.35 -16.79 7.79
CA LEU A 387 -1.00 -16.48 7.32
C LEU A 387 -0.71 -15.01 7.59
N ILE A 388 0.36 -14.76 8.34
CA ILE A 388 0.84 -13.41 8.62
C ILE A 388 2.26 -13.18 8.09
N VAL A 389 2.55 -11.93 7.74
CA VAL A 389 3.90 -11.42 7.51
C VAL A 389 4.22 -10.44 8.62
N VAL A 390 5.21 -10.78 9.44
CA VAL A 390 5.67 -9.98 10.59
C VAL A 390 6.92 -9.23 10.19
N LEU A 391 6.92 -7.91 10.38
CA LEU A 391 8.06 -7.03 10.17
C LEU A 391 8.53 -6.47 11.52
N GLN A 392 9.82 -6.63 11.78
CA GLN A 392 10.56 -5.98 12.86
C GLN A 392 11.86 -5.39 12.29
N ASP A 393 12.57 -4.57 13.06
CA ASP A 393 13.93 -4.13 12.72
C ASP A 393 15.00 -4.97 13.44
N THR A 394 16.26 -4.88 13.01
CA THR A 394 17.39 -5.69 13.55
C THR A 394 18.09 -5.06 14.77
N ARG A 395 17.52 -4.03 15.42
CA ARG A 395 18.09 -3.43 16.66
C ARG A 395 18.05 -4.40 17.83
N HIS A 396 17.08 -5.31 17.82
CA HIS A 396 17.02 -6.46 18.72
C HIS A 396 16.86 -7.74 17.89
N ALA A 397 16.99 -8.90 18.54
CA ALA A 397 16.66 -10.17 17.89
C ALA A 397 15.15 -10.21 17.55
N PHE A 398 14.80 -10.93 16.48
CA PHE A 398 13.40 -11.20 16.13
C PHE A 398 12.65 -11.84 17.31
N ALA A 399 11.48 -11.29 17.64
CA ALA A 399 10.58 -11.77 18.68
C ALA A 399 9.19 -11.97 18.05
N GLY A 400 8.81 -13.20 17.75
CA GLY A 400 7.54 -13.51 17.07
C GLY A 400 6.36 -13.70 18.03
#